data_AF-B0VSY0-F1
#
_entry.id   AF-B0VSY0-F1
#
_cell.length_a   1.000
_cell.length_b   1.000
_cell.length_c   1.000
_cell.angle_alpha   90.00
_cell.angle_beta   90.00
_cell.angle_gamma   90.00
#
_symmetry.space_group_name_H-M   'P 1'
#
loop_
_entity.id
_entity.type
_entity.pdbx_description
1 polymer ?
#
loop_
_entity_poly.entity_id
_entity_poly.type
_entity_poly.pdbx_seq_one_letter_code
_entity_poly.pdbx_strand_id
1 'polypeptide(L)'
;MDPKKYFMLTRKKERKPKPKSMPLPKATEKYLKAEEEFTKALDVLGFKYEKKFQFKSTKHWRFDFHLIEHRILVEIAGGPWSGGRKGRLKNKAWSLDRYDVAEEMGYTVVRLESATRFKVNESGPLQLRVDYASQWLKNLKRHILNGTDQTISTD
;
A
#
# COMPACT_ATOMS: atom_id res chain seq x y z
N MET A 1 -6.86 41.32 -22.90
CA MET A 1 -8.27 41.68 -22.61
C MET A 1 -8.43 41.73 -21.11
N ASP A 2 -9.04 42.77 -20.56
CA ASP A 2 -9.36 42.82 -19.12
C ASP A 2 -10.35 41.68 -18.78
N PRO A 3 -10.05 40.81 -17.78
CA PRO A 3 -10.93 39.70 -17.40
C PRO A 3 -12.36 40.13 -17.05
N LYS A 4 -12.53 41.34 -16.50
CA LYS A 4 -13.87 41.89 -16.21
C LYS A 4 -14.64 42.17 -17.50
N LYS A 5 -13.99 42.79 -18.49
CA LYS A 5 -14.58 43.07 -19.81
C LYS A 5 -14.95 41.79 -20.57
N TYR A 6 -14.09 40.77 -20.56
CA TYR A 6 -14.38 39.46 -21.16
C TYR A 6 -15.60 38.78 -20.51
N PHE A 7 -15.68 38.78 -19.17
CA PHE A 7 -16.81 38.22 -18.44
C PHE A 7 -18.11 38.99 -18.70
N MET A 8 -18.07 40.33 -18.74
CA MET A 8 -19.24 41.15 -19.06
C MET A 8 -19.81 40.84 -20.45
N LEU A 9 -18.95 40.63 -21.45
CA LEU A 9 -19.35 40.34 -22.83
C LEU A 9 -19.83 38.89 -23.04
N THR A 10 -19.19 37.92 -22.38
CA THR A 10 -19.41 36.50 -22.68
C THR A 10 -20.20 35.75 -21.62
N ARG A 11 -20.38 36.36 -20.44
CA ARG A 11 -20.86 35.72 -19.19
C ARG A 11 -20.08 34.45 -18.81
N LYS A 12 -18.89 34.26 -19.39
CA LYS A 12 -17.99 33.13 -19.15
C LYS A 12 -16.76 33.63 -18.41
N LYS A 13 -16.36 32.89 -17.38
CA LYS A 13 -15.05 33.10 -16.76
C LYS A 13 -13.99 32.54 -17.69
N GLU A 14 -12.83 33.18 -17.76
CA GLU A 14 -11.69 32.65 -18.50
C GLU A 14 -11.37 31.23 -18.04
N ARG A 15 -11.06 30.35 -19.01
CA ARG A 15 -10.66 28.97 -18.71
C ARG A 15 -9.32 29.00 -17.99
N LYS A 16 -9.33 28.77 -16.67
CA LYS A 16 -8.09 28.57 -15.91
C LYS A 16 -7.45 27.26 -16.39
N PRO A 17 -6.22 27.27 -16.94
CA PRO A 17 -5.52 26.04 -17.28
C PRO A 17 -5.30 25.24 -16.00
N LYS A 18 -5.84 24.02 -15.95
CA LYS A 18 -5.50 23.08 -14.87
C LYS A 18 -4.14 22.46 -15.21
N PRO A 19 -3.25 22.25 -14.22
CA PRO A 19 -1.99 21.56 -14.47
C PRO A 19 -2.28 20.16 -15.03
N LYS A 20 -1.52 19.75 -16.05
CA LYS A 20 -1.66 18.41 -16.68
C LYS A 20 -1.24 17.28 -15.73
N SER A 21 -0.34 17.56 -14.78
CA SER A 21 0.07 16.63 -13.74
C SER A 21 -0.46 17.09 -12.38
N MET A 22 -1.14 16.18 -11.67
CA MET A 22 -1.41 16.35 -10.24
C MET A 22 -0.40 15.50 -9.47
N PRO A 23 0.33 16.06 -8.50
CA PRO A 23 1.23 15.27 -7.66
C PRO A 23 0.43 14.23 -6.87
N LEU A 24 1.11 13.18 -6.40
CA LEU A 24 0.51 12.24 -5.46
C LEU A 24 0.02 12.99 -4.21
N PRO A 25 -1.11 12.57 -3.61
CA PRO A 25 -1.50 13.11 -2.32
C PRO A 25 -0.37 12.87 -1.32
N LYS A 26 -0.10 13.88 -0.48
CA LYS A 26 0.88 13.75 0.60
C LYS A 26 0.46 12.60 1.53
N ALA A 27 1.45 11.87 2.01
CA ALA A 27 1.23 10.84 3.01
C ALA A 27 0.62 11.45 4.28
N THR A 28 -0.29 10.71 4.92
CA THR A 28 -0.89 11.12 6.19
C THR A 28 0.13 10.95 7.32
N GLU A 29 0.09 11.78 8.36
CA GLU A 29 0.96 11.62 9.56
C GLU A 29 0.86 10.21 10.16
N LYS A 30 -0.35 9.64 10.20
CA LYS A 30 -0.58 8.25 10.66
C LYS A 30 0.15 7.21 9.82
N TYR A 31 0.23 7.42 8.51
CA TYR A 31 0.99 6.55 7.62
C TYR A 31 2.48 6.68 7.92
N LEU A 32 3.01 7.91 8.07
CA LEU A 32 4.43 8.13 8.32
C LEU A 32 4.87 7.47 9.63
N LYS A 33 4.08 7.64 10.68
CA LYS A 33 4.29 6.97 11.97
C LYS A 33 4.26 5.45 11.82
N ALA A 34 3.26 4.91 11.12
CA ALA A 34 3.14 3.46 10.88
C ALA A 34 4.33 2.90 10.09
N GLU A 35 4.79 3.60 9.05
CA GLU A 35 5.93 3.23 8.22
C GLU A 35 7.22 3.19 9.05
N GLU A 36 7.43 4.19 9.92
CA GLU A 36 8.57 4.27 10.83
C GLU A 36 8.55 3.15 11.88
N GLU A 37 7.43 2.95 12.57
CA GLU A 37 7.26 1.90 13.58
C GLU A 37 7.44 0.51 12.98
N PHE A 38 6.88 0.27 11.79
CA PHE A 38 7.02 -1.00 11.08
C PHE A 38 8.46 -1.24 10.63
N THR A 39 9.14 -0.22 10.08
CA THR A 39 10.56 -0.28 9.73
C THR A 39 11.39 -0.68 10.95
N LYS A 40 11.21 0.02 12.08
CA LYS A 40 11.93 -0.27 13.32
C LYS A 40 11.67 -1.69 13.82
N ALA A 41 10.44 -2.17 13.72
CA ALA A 41 10.09 -3.54 14.11
C ALA A 41 10.79 -4.58 13.22
N LEU A 42 10.87 -4.35 11.91
CA LEU A 42 11.58 -5.23 10.98
C LEU A 42 13.08 -5.28 11.29
N ASP A 43 13.70 -4.12 11.51
CA ASP A 43 15.12 -4.00 11.83
C ASP A 43 15.46 -4.72 13.15
N VAL A 44 14.68 -4.49 14.21
CA VAL A 44 14.85 -5.14 15.53
C VAL A 44 14.68 -6.65 15.44
N LEU A 45 13.75 -7.12 14.61
CA LEU A 45 13.50 -8.55 14.42
C LEU A 45 14.45 -9.18 13.38
N GLY A 46 15.26 -8.39 12.69
CA GLY A 46 16.26 -8.85 11.72
C GLY A 46 15.67 -9.38 10.40
N PHE A 47 14.51 -8.88 9.98
CA PHE A 47 13.94 -9.25 8.68
C PHE A 47 14.65 -8.51 7.55
N LYS A 48 14.91 -9.21 6.43
CA LYS A 48 15.33 -8.55 5.18
C LYS A 48 14.11 -8.07 4.41
N TYR A 49 14.11 -6.80 4.03
CA TYR A 49 13.00 -6.19 3.31
C TYR A 49 13.44 -5.17 2.28
N GLU A 50 12.59 -4.95 1.29
CA GLU A 50 12.71 -3.87 0.31
C GLU A 50 11.54 -2.90 0.48
N LYS A 51 11.82 -1.59 0.41
CA LYS A 51 10.79 -0.55 0.43
C LYS A 51 10.31 -0.23 -0.98
N LYS A 52 9.04 0.16 -1.12
CA LYS A 52 8.42 0.62 -2.38
C LYS A 52 8.57 -0.40 -3.52
N PHE A 53 8.40 -1.68 -3.19
CA PHE A 53 8.62 -2.77 -4.11
C PHE A 53 7.60 -2.79 -5.25
N GLN A 54 8.10 -2.99 -6.47
CA GLN A 54 7.30 -3.15 -7.68
C GLN A 54 7.49 -4.57 -8.20
N PHE A 55 6.55 -5.45 -7.85
CA PHE A 55 6.59 -6.86 -8.23
C PHE A 55 6.32 -7.11 -9.73
N LYS A 56 5.60 -6.20 -10.40
CA LYS A 56 5.26 -6.29 -11.83
C LYS A 56 5.77 -5.06 -12.57
N SER A 57 6.70 -5.22 -13.49
CA SER A 57 7.27 -4.11 -14.27
C SER A 57 6.26 -3.42 -15.19
N THR A 58 5.31 -4.19 -15.75
CA THR A 58 4.33 -3.70 -16.72
C THR A 58 3.22 -2.83 -16.11
N LYS A 59 3.03 -2.88 -14.79
CA LYS A 59 2.03 -2.11 -14.06
C LYS A 59 2.72 -1.24 -13.03
N HIS A 60 2.24 -0.02 -12.81
CA HIS A 60 2.80 0.89 -11.81
C HIS A 60 2.35 0.56 -10.37
N TRP A 61 2.13 -0.72 -10.07
CA TRP A 61 1.71 -1.19 -8.75
C TRP A 61 2.91 -1.22 -7.82
N ARG A 62 2.75 -0.61 -6.64
CA ARG A 62 3.78 -0.55 -5.61
C ARG A 62 3.21 -0.98 -4.28
N PHE A 63 3.96 -1.81 -3.58
CA PHE A 63 3.74 -2.15 -2.18
C PHE A 63 4.75 -1.40 -1.32
N ASP A 64 4.38 -1.07 -0.09
CA ASP A 64 5.23 -0.26 0.79
C ASP A 64 6.44 -1.07 1.24
N PHE A 65 6.26 -2.37 1.52
CA PHE A 65 7.34 -3.29 1.86
C PHE A 65 7.20 -4.64 1.16
N HIS A 66 8.34 -5.27 0.91
CA HIS A 66 8.47 -6.66 0.48
C HIS A 66 9.39 -7.38 1.45
N LEU A 67 8.87 -8.38 2.17
CA LEU A 67 9.66 -9.26 3.03
C LEU A 67 10.21 -10.39 2.17
N ILE A 68 11.48 -10.25 1.79
CA ILE A 68 12.12 -11.06 0.73
C ILE A 68 12.06 -12.55 1.07
N GLU A 69 12.41 -12.89 2.31
CA GLU A 69 12.52 -14.29 2.75
C GLU A 69 11.15 -14.99 2.84
N HIS A 70 10.06 -14.23 2.93
CA HIS A 70 8.71 -14.78 3.11
C HIS A 70 7.82 -14.58 1.89
N ARG A 71 8.30 -13.88 0.86
CA ARG A 71 7.47 -13.41 -0.27
C ARG A 71 6.18 -12.75 0.22
N ILE A 72 6.27 -11.94 1.27
CA ILE A 72 5.13 -11.20 1.79
C ILE A 72 5.22 -9.76 1.29
N LEU A 73 4.13 -9.28 0.69
CA LEU A 73 3.95 -7.90 0.29
C LEU A 73 3.10 -7.18 1.32
N VAL A 74 3.61 -6.09 1.87
CA VAL A 74 2.92 -5.30 2.90
C VAL A 74 2.50 -3.95 2.32
N GLU A 75 1.23 -3.63 2.50
CA GLU A 75 0.63 -2.33 2.15
C GLU A 75 0.17 -1.62 3.43
N ILE A 76 0.61 -0.38 3.65
CA ILE A 76 0.10 0.48 4.72
C ILE A 76 -0.99 1.38 4.14
N ALA A 77 -2.21 1.23 4.66
CA ALA A 77 -3.34 2.04 4.26
C ALA A 77 -3.11 3.53 4.56
N GLY A 78 -3.64 4.41 3.71
CA GLY A 78 -3.51 5.86 3.87
C GLY A 78 -2.18 6.44 3.38
N GLY A 79 -1.36 5.61 2.75
CA GLY A 79 -0.17 6.00 2.02
C GLY A 79 -0.48 6.63 0.65
N PRO A 80 0.53 7.23 0.02
CA PRO A 80 0.37 7.88 -1.28
C PRO A 80 -0.01 6.89 -2.39
N TRP A 81 0.29 5.60 -2.21
CA TRP A 81 0.06 4.54 -3.18
C TRP A 81 -1.14 3.64 -2.84
N SER A 82 -1.64 3.65 -1.61
CA SER A 82 -2.65 2.71 -1.09
C SER A 82 -4.10 3.21 -1.20
N GLY A 83 -4.47 3.73 -2.38
CA GLY A 83 -5.88 3.99 -2.71
C GLY A 83 -6.50 5.28 -2.14
N GLY A 84 -5.69 6.18 -1.54
CA GLY A 84 -6.18 7.47 -1.02
C GLY A 84 -6.66 8.48 -2.07
N ARG A 85 -6.64 8.12 -3.36
CA ARG A 85 -7.11 9.00 -4.45
C ARG A 85 -8.64 9.04 -4.48
N LYS A 86 -9.22 10.20 -4.24
CA LYS A 86 -10.66 10.45 -4.39
C LYS A 86 -11.05 10.63 -5.86
N GLY A 87 -12.32 10.39 -6.18
CA GLY A 87 -12.91 10.70 -7.51
C GLY A 87 -12.59 9.68 -8.59
N ARG A 88 -12.59 10.09 -9.86
CA ARG A 88 -12.49 9.19 -11.04
C ARG A 88 -11.19 8.37 -11.14
N LEU A 89 -10.14 8.77 -10.41
CA LEU A 89 -8.84 8.10 -10.37
C LEU A 89 -8.71 7.08 -9.22
N LYS A 90 -9.74 6.93 -8.38
CA LYS A 90 -9.75 6.03 -7.22
C LYS A 90 -9.35 4.59 -7.58
N ASN A 91 -9.85 4.09 -8.71
CA ASN A 91 -9.67 2.70 -9.15
C ASN A 91 -8.56 2.53 -10.22
N LYS A 92 -8.00 3.63 -10.76
CA LYS A 92 -7.02 3.52 -11.87
C LYS A 92 -5.61 3.16 -11.41
N ALA A 93 -5.20 3.66 -10.24
CA ALA A 93 -3.93 3.29 -9.61
C ALA A 93 -4.07 2.08 -8.66
N TRP A 94 -5.33 1.75 -8.32
CA TRP A 94 -5.75 0.74 -7.35
C TRP A 94 -6.70 -0.21 -8.09
N SER A 95 -6.16 -1.07 -8.97
CA SER A 95 -6.95 -2.17 -9.49
C SER A 95 -7.06 -3.25 -8.42
N LEU A 96 -8.24 -3.87 -8.33
CA LEU A 96 -8.50 -5.01 -7.45
C LEU A 96 -7.61 -6.20 -7.83
N ASP A 97 -7.41 -6.39 -9.14
CA ASP A 97 -6.60 -7.46 -9.75
C ASP A 97 -5.15 -7.51 -9.27
N ARG A 98 -4.65 -6.50 -8.55
CA ARG A 98 -3.27 -6.53 -8.05
C ARG A 98 -3.08 -7.62 -7.01
N TYR A 99 -4.09 -7.86 -6.17
CA TYR A 99 -3.98 -8.82 -5.08
C TYR A 99 -4.00 -10.23 -5.66
N ASP A 100 -4.96 -10.50 -6.54
CA ASP A 100 -5.06 -11.74 -7.30
C ASP A 100 -3.76 -12.02 -8.07
N VAL A 101 -3.23 -11.03 -8.81
CA VAL A 101 -1.98 -11.19 -9.57
C VAL A 101 -0.76 -11.36 -8.67
N ALA A 102 -0.76 -10.79 -7.46
CA ALA A 102 0.31 -11.01 -6.49
C ALA A 102 0.25 -12.45 -5.94
N GLU A 103 -0.94 -12.94 -5.61
CA GLU A 103 -1.17 -14.31 -5.16
C GLU A 103 -0.82 -15.34 -6.26
N GLU A 104 -1.19 -15.08 -7.52
CA GLU A 104 -0.78 -15.89 -8.68
C GLU A 104 0.75 -15.99 -8.83
N MET A 105 1.48 -14.93 -8.44
CA MET A 105 2.95 -14.93 -8.42
C MET A 105 3.55 -15.55 -7.14
N GLY A 106 2.71 -16.07 -6.24
CA GLY A 106 3.12 -16.71 -4.99
C GLY A 106 3.49 -15.72 -3.90
N TYR A 107 3.00 -14.49 -3.97
CA TYR A 107 3.13 -13.51 -2.89
C TYR A 107 1.91 -13.51 -1.99
N THR A 108 2.13 -13.50 -0.68
CA THR A 108 1.07 -13.24 0.29
C THR A 108 0.96 -11.74 0.53
N VAL A 109 -0.24 -11.17 0.39
CA VAL A 109 -0.45 -9.74 0.61
C VAL A 109 -1.05 -9.48 1.99
N VAL A 110 -0.44 -8.55 2.74
CA VAL A 110 -0.92 -8.10 4.05
C VAL A 110 -1.13 -6.59 4.03
N ARG A 111 -2.30 -6.16 4.49
CA ARG A 111 -2.69 -4.75 4.55
C ARG A 111 -2.74 -4.25 5.99
N LEU A 112 -1.85 -3.32 6.31
CA LEU A 112 -1.78 -2.63 7.60
C LEU A 112 -2.67 -1.39 7.59
N GLU A 113 -3.69 -1.38 8.44
CA GLU A 113 -4.65 -0.29 8.56
C GLU A 113 -4.14 0.73 9.59
N SER A 114 -3.67 1.88 9.09
CA SER A 114 -3.19 3.01 9.92
C SER A 114 -4.33 3.87 10.50
N ALA A 115 -5.54 3.71 9.97
CA ALA A 115 -6.71 4.42 10.44
C ALA A 115 -7.33 3.73 11.67
N THR A 116 -7.79 4.53 12.62
CA THR A 116 -8.48 4.04 13.83
C THR A 116 -9.77 3.29 13.51
N ARG A 117 -10.43 3.64 12.39
CA ARG A 117 -11.60 2.96 11.85
C ARG A 117 -11.33 2.63 10.40
N PHE A 118 -11.49 1.36 10.05
CA PHE A 118 -11.40 0.86 8.68
C PHE A 118 -12.51 -0.17 8.46
N LYS A 119 -12.84 -0.40 7.19
CA LYS A 119 -13.83 -1.42 6.82
C LYS A 119 -13.09 -2.73 6.59
N VAL A 120 -13.48 -3.76 7.34
CA VAL A 120 -13.00 -5.12 7.10
C VAL A 120 -13.54 -5.56 5.74
N ASN A 121 -12.65 -6.05 4.88
CA ASN A 121 -13.04 -6.69 3.62
C ASN A 121 -12.69 -8.17 3.72
N GLU A 122 -13.70 -9.04 3.70
CA GLU A 122 -13.55 -10.48 3.81
C GLU A 122 -12.98 -11.10 2.53
N SER A 123 -13.24 -10.49 1.37
CA SER A 123 -12.79 -10.96 0.06
C SER A 123 -11.44 -10.36 -0.36
N GLY A 124 -10.70 -9.77 0.57
CA GLY A 124 -9.46 -9.04 0.29
C GLY A 124 -8.23 -9.65 0.97
N PRO A 125 -7.05 -9.02 0.81
CA PRO A 125 -5.85 -9.45 1.51
C PRO A 125 -6.03 -9.35 3.02
N LEU A 126 -5.21 -10.08 3.77
CA LEU A 126 -5.23 -10.07 5.24
C LEU A 126 -5.13 -8.64 5.76
N GLN A 127 -6.14 -8.19 6.52
CA GLN A 127 -6.17 -6.84 7.10
C GLN A 127 -5.79 -6.89 8.58
N LEU A 128 -4.80 -6.08 8.96
CA LEU A 128 -4.29 -5.99 10.32
C LEU A 128 -4.20 -4.53 10.75
N ARG A 129 -4.49 -4.23 12.00
CA ARG A 129 -4.19 -2.90 12.57
C ARG A 129 -2.68 -2.71 12.73
N VAL A 130 -2.18 -1.51 12.45
CA VAL A 130 -0.75 -1.18 12.62
C VAL A 130 -0.26 -1.52 14.03
N ASP A 131 -1.08 -1.31 15.07
CA ASP A 131 -0.73 -1.62 16.46
C ASP A 131 -0.34 -3.10 16.69
N TYR A 132 -0.83 -4.01 15.85
CA TYR A 132 -0.56 -5.44 15.94
C TYR A 132 0.58 -5.89 15.02
N ALA A 133 1.11 -5.01 14.16
CA ALA A 133 2.11 -5.37 13.17
C ALA A 133 3.37 -5.97 13.82
N SER A 134 3.85 -5.38 14.92
CA SER A 134 5.00 -5.89 15.67
C SER A 134 4.75 -7.29 16.26
N GLN A 135 3.54 -7.54 16.76
CA GLN A 135 3.18 -8.85 17.31
C GLN A 135 3.04 -9.90 16.20
N TRP A 136 2.46 -9.50 15.07
CA TRP A 136 2.36 -10.34 13.89
C TRP A 136 3.73 -10.74 13.35
N LEU A 137 4.68 -9.81 13.24
CA LEU A 137 6.07 -10.12 12.84
C LEU A 137 6.76 -11.08 13.82
N LYS A 138 6.54 -10.92 15.13
CA LYS A 138 7.06 -11.87 16.14
C LYS A 138 6.49 -13.27 15.95
N ASN A 139 5.18 -13.37 15.71
CA ASN A 139 4.52 -14.65 15.45
C ASN A 139 5.03 -15.28 14.16
N LEU A 140 5.18 -14.50 13.08
CA LEU A 140 5.76 -14.94 11.82
C LEU A 140 7.14 -15.56 12.04
N LYS A 141 8.01 -14.87 12.79
CA LYS A 141 9.36 -15.36 13.13
C LYS A 141 9.32 -16.67 13.94
N ARG A 142 8.39 -16.80 14.89
CA ARG A 142 8.22 -18.02 15.69
C ARG A 142 7.73 -19.20 14.85
N HIS A 143 6.76 -18.98 13.97
CA HIS A 143 6.27 -20.04 13.08
C HIS A 143 7.38 -20.59 12.19
N ILE A 144 8.33 -19.74 11.78
CA ILE A 144 9.51 -20.17 11.02
C ILE A 144 10.46 -20.99 11.90
N LEU A 145 10.80 -20.50 13.09
CA LEU A 145 11.67 -21.20 14.04
C LEU A 145 11.13 -22.59 14.43
N ASN A 146 9.81 -22.72 14.55
CA ASN A 146 9.15 -23.96 14.95
C ASN A 146 8.73 -24.83 13.75
N GLY A 147 8.90 -24.37 12.52
CA GLY A 147 8.25 -24.91 11.31
C GLY A 147 9.17 -25.60 10.31
N THR A 148 10.40 -25.94 10.68
CA THR A 148 11.35 -26.70 9.82
C THR A 148 11.62 -28.10 10.34
N ASP A 149 10.59 -28.85 10.73
CA ASP A 149 10.62 -30.32 10.67
C ASP A 149 9.79 -30.74 9.45
N GLN A 150 10.35 -30.50 8.25
CA GLN A 150 9.86 -31.19 7.07
C GLN A 150 10.38 -32.62 7.17
N THR A 151 9.55 -33.51 7.71
CA THR A 151 9.70 -34.94 7.53
C THR A 151 9.71 -35.20 6.02
N ILE A 152 10.90 -35.42 5.48
CA ILE A 152 11.07 -35.97 4.14
C ILE A 152 10.44 -37.36 4.19
N SER A 153 9.21 -37.49 3.70
CA SER A 153 8.63 -38.81 3.43
C SER A 153 9.46 -39.43 2.32
N THR A 154 10.24 -40.45 2.70
CA THR A 154 11.01 -41.25 1.75
C THR A 154 10.06 -42.31 1.23
N ASP A 155 9.57 -42.13 -0.01
CA ASP A 155 9.05 -43.21 -0.84
C ASP A 155 10.08 -43.48 -1.95
#